data_AF-A0A7X1J854-F1
#
_entry.id   AF-A0A7X1J854-F1
#
_cell.length_a   1.000
_cell.length_b   1.000
_cell.length_c   1.000
_cell.angle_alpha   90.00
_cell.angle_beta   90.00
_cell.angle_gamma   90.00
#
_symmetry.space_group_name_H-M   'P 1'
#
loop_
_entity.id
_entity.type
_entity.pdbx_description
1 polymer ?
#
loop_
_entity_poly.entity_id
_entity_poly.type
_entity_poly.pdbx_seq_one_letter_code
_entity_poly.pdbx_strand_id
1 'polypeptide(L)'
;MSAQFGRRLYKGAATAAVAALAVAALSGSQAPGVTVDDQGRRTTSDTQPTPDADDSATGNSPYYTDLPPLDSPQPSPSAGGTDITDTESDIPATVLDAYKQAAASLQDSKPGCNLPWELLAAIGHVESGHARGGRVSADGTTTSPILGPQLNGNGFANISDTDGGAYDGDSSYDRAVGPMQFIPSTWAWAGRDGNGDGEKDPNNVYDAALAAGHYLCRFDWDLSDPSDLKSAILSYNNSTDYLNTVLAWLEHYRKGVDEIPDGTGTIPQDRSDDNDGARTQPSPPASQPPSTPPPTTPPQTTPPPSAPPSAPPPTTPPGTPTDTVHHLEDADTAKLTAMAGDAFGEKISTRAETSAGKGVGKVRIRFTIVGDTDTTFTGGEKYATALTNSSGTAVAPALQAGEETGEFIVRATVVGRSISGLDYTATVTERAADTLARTTETALTCTPGGEFAEQVEVKATYKGAVADGVAATATLIKSADDPTENDKGPYFKDAEGKAVRTLTGLETDADGLLKLPKLYADDTTGTFLLRINTAGGATLTIELTVAAAESPSPTPSASPSA
;
A
#
# COMPACT_ATOMS: atom_id res chain seq x y z
N MET A 1 -2.68 72.84 -30.28
CA MET A 1 -1.51 73.72 -30.19
C MET A 1 -0.33 72.91 -29.71
N SER A 2 0.75 73.02 -30.45
CA SER A 2 1.99 72.24 -30.36
C SER A 2 2.91 72.75 -29.24
N ALA A 3 3.88 71.90 -28.87
CA ALA A 3 5.26 72.21 -28.48
C ALA A 3 5.71 71.61 -27.14
N GLN A 4 6.83 70.91 -27.27
CA GLN A 4 7.58 70.10 -26.32
C GLN A 4 8.53 70.90 -25.41
N PHE A 5 9.17 70.16 -24.50
CA PHE A 5 10.52 70.29 -23.94
C PHE A 5 10.70 70.95 -22.57
N GLY A 6 11.39 70.23 -21.68
CA GLY A 6 12.13 70.81 -20.56
C GLY A 6 12.49 69.81 -19.46
N ARG A 7 13.67 69.18 -19.56
CA ARG A 7 14.27 68.26 -18.58
C ARG A 7 15.34 69.02 -17.76
N ARG A 8 15.36 68.91 -16.42
CA ARG A 8 16.50 69.06 -15.47
C ARG A 8 15.99 68.89 -14.01
N LEU A 9 16.32 67.82 -13.28
CA LEU A 9 17.53 67.54 -12.46
C LEU A 9 17.55 68.24 -11.08
N TYR A 10 17.32 67.51 -9.96
CA TYR A 10 18.34 66.99 -9.03
C TYR A 10 17.78 66.56 -7.64
N LYS A 11 18.31 65.41 -7.16
CA LYS A 11 18.62 64.98 -5.76
C LYS A 11 17.49 64.73 -4.75
N GLY A 12 17.37 63.46 -4.36
CA GLY A 12 16.88 62.98 -3.08
C GLY A 12 17.20 61.48 -2.93
N ALA A 13 17.96 61.11 -1.90
CA ALA A 13 18.53 59.79 -1.67
C ALA A 13 17.52 58.77 -1.12
N ALA A 14 17.67 57.50 -1.50
CA ALA A 14 17.34 56.35 -0.65
C ALA A 14 18.07 55.10 -1.16
N THR A 15 19.06 54.67 -0.39
CA THR A 15 19.73 53.37 -0.44
C THR A 15 18.80 52.27 0.05
N ALA A 16 18.72 51.15 -0.69
CA ALA A 16 18.51 49.83 -0.10
C ALA A 16 19.04 48.77 -1.07
N ALA A 17 20.16 48.14 -0.69
CA ALA A 17 20.69 46.94 -1.30
C ALA A 17 19.89 45.74 -0.78
N VAL A 18 19.52 44.81 -1.66
CA VAL A 18 19.08 43.46 -1.23
C VAL A 18 20.17 42.49 -1.66
N ALA A 19 20.89 42.01 -0.65
CA ALA A 19 21.86 40.95 -0.74
C ALA A 19 21.14 39.60 -0.94
N ALA A 20 21.68 38.77 -1.83
CA ALA A 20 21.34 37.37 -1.91
C ALA A 20 21.87 36.65 -0.65
N LEU A 21 20.97 36.05 0.13
CA LEU A 21 21.31 35.08 1.15
C LEU A 21 20.85 33.71 0.66
N ALA A 22 21.84 32.89 0.28
CA ALA A 22 21.68 31.44 0.23
C ALA A 22 21.68 30.93 1.67
N VAL A 23 20.56 30.37 2.12
CA VAL A 23 20.48 29.61 3.36
C VAL A 23 20.61 28.14 2.99
N ALA A 24 21.82 27.60 3.12
CA ALA A 24 22.02 26.18 3.29
C ALA A 24 21.69 25.85 4.74
N ALA A 25 20.54 25.22 4.99
CA ALA A 25 20.24 24.60 6.27
C ALA A 25 20.78 23.17 6.25
N LEU A 26 21.86 22.94 7.00
CA LEU A 26 22.31 21.60 7.38
C LEU A 26 21.33 21.04 8.41
N SER A 27 20.59 20.00 8.03
CA SER A 27 20.00 19.05 8.98
C SER A 27 21.00 17.93 9.16
N GLY A 28 21.78 18.00 10.24
CA GLY A 28 22.69 16.93 10.65
C GLY A 28 21.90 15.75 11.20
N SER A 29 21.85 14.66 10.45
CA SER A 29 21.45 13.34 10.96
C SER A 29 22.49 12.88 11.99
N GLN A 30 22.08 12.81 13.26
CA GLN A 30 22.80 12.05 14.28
C GLN A 30 22.43 10.58 14.09
N ALA A 31 23.36 9.79 13.56
CA ALA A 31 23.26 8.33 13.58
C ALA A 31 23.57 7.80 14.99
N PRO A 32 22.86 6.76 15.50
CA PRO A 32 23.28 6.06 16.71
C PRO A 32 24.61 5.33 16.49
N GLY A 33 25.38 5.24 17.58
CA GLY A 33 26.82 5.02 17.57
C GLY A 33 27.27 3.65 17.06
N VAL A 34 28.35 3.69 16.28
CA VAL A 34 29.24 2.57 16.01
C VAL A 34 30.08 2.28 17.25
N THR A 35 29.84 1.16 17.93
CA THR A 35 30.81 0.57 18.86
C THR A 35 31.75 -0.36 18.11
N VAL A 36 33.04 -0.22 18.39
CA VAL A 36 34.11 -1.09 17.86
C VAL A 36 34.57 -1.94 19.03
N ASP A 37 34.46 -3.27 18.92
CA ASP A 37 35.09 -4.17 19.91
C ASP A 37 36.60 -4.27 19.67
N ASP A 38 37.33 -4.61 20.74
CA ASP A 38 38.79 -4.63 20.91
C ASP A 38 39.60 -5.50 19.89
N GLN A 39 38.95 -6.05 18.85
CA GLN A 39 39.60 -6.79 17.77
C GLN A 39 39.43 -6.17 16.37
N GLY A 40 38.91 -4.94 16.26
CA GLY A 40 38.92 -4.20 14.99
C GLY A 40 38.05 -4.79 13.87
N ARG A 41 37.04 -5.59 14.21
CA ARG A 41 36.04 -6.11 13.24
C ARG A 41 34.85 -5.14 13.19
N ARG A 42 34.59 -4.56 12.02
CA ARG A 42 33.32 -3.87 11.77
C ARG A 42 32.22 -4.92 11.66
N THR A 43 31.31 -4.95 12.63
CA THR A 43 30.01 -5.60 12.47
C THR A 43 29.03 -4.54 11.98
N THR A 44 28.83 -4.50 10.68
CA THR A 44 27.70 -3.78 10.09
C THR A 44 26.44 -4.56 10.41
N SER A 45 25.52 -3.98 11.18
CA SER A 45 24.13 -4.42 11.18
C SER A 45 23.64 -4.40 9.73
N ASP A 46 23.08 -5.51 9.25
CA ASP A 46 22.41 -5.58 7.97
C ASP A 46 21.40 -4.43 7.86
N THR A 47 21.63 -3.52 6.91
CA THR A 47 20.69 -2.45 6.61
C THR A 47 19.55 -3.04 5.78
N GLN A 48 18.68 -3.78 6.45
CA GLN A 48 17.36 -4.10 5.93
C GLN A 48 16.42 -3.01 6.45
N PRO A 49 15.63 -2.35 5.59
CA PRO A 49 14.68 -1.34 6.06
C PRO A 49 13.68 -2.03 6.99
N THR A 50 13.67 -1.64 8.26
CA THR A 50 12.55 -1.90 9.16
C THR A 50 11.40 -1.02 8.68
N PRO A 51 10.19 -1.57 8.46
CA PRO A 51 9.04 -0.76 8.06
C PRO A 51 8.76 0.31 9.13
N ASP A 52 8.39 1.51 8.69
CA ASP A 52 7.76 2.49 9.57
C ASP A 52 6.40 1.93 10.04
N ALA A 53 5.83 2.49 11.11
CA ALA A 53 4.58 1.97 11.66
C ALA A 53 3.45 1.94 10.62
N ASP A 54 3.46 2.89 9.69
CA ASP A 54 2.51 3.04 8.59
C ASP A 54 2.65 1.93 7.52
N ASP A 55 3.81 1.25 7.46
CA ASP A 55 4.10 0.14 6.53
C ASP A 55 3.92 -1.25 7.18
N SER A 56 3.68 -1.31 8.49
CA SER A 56 3.44 -2.56 9.23
C SER A 56 2.01 -3.07 9.03
N ALA A 57 1.80 -4.39 9.04
CA ALA A 57 0.49 -4.99 8.77
C ALA A 57 -0.58 -4.53 9.77
N THR A 58 -0.19 -4.33 11.02
CA THR A 58 -1.10 -4.07 12.14
C THR A 58 -1.07 -2.62 12.62
N GLY A 59 -0.28 -1.74 11.97
CA GLY A 59 0.02 -0.42 12.53
C GLY A 59 0.71 -0.50 13.89
N ASN A 60 1.39 -1.61 14.18
CA ASN A 60 1.89 -1.98 15.50
C ASN A 60 0.81 -1.91 16.61
N SER A 61 -0.43 -2.30 16.29
CA SER A 61 -1.50 -2.41 17.27
C SER A 61 -1.16 -3.44 18.35
N PRO A 62 -1.80 -3.38 19.53
CA PRO A 62 -1.66 -4.39 20.57
C PRO A 62 -1.91 -5.81 20.07
N TYR A 63 -1.31 -6.76 20.77
CA TYR A 63 -1.47 -8.19 20.54
C TYR A 63 -1.52 -8.97 21.87
N TYR A 64 -1.74 -10.27 21.80
CA TYR A 64 -1.73 -11.18 22.94
C TYR A 64 -0.33 -11.67 23.28
N THR A 65 0.03 -11.59 24.55
CA THR A 65 1.38 -11.90 25.04
C THR A 65 1.51 -13.27 25.70
N ASP A 66 0.40 -14.01 25.82
CA ASP A 66 0.36 -15.36 26.37
C ASP A 66 1.38 -16.26 25.64
N LEU A 67 2.22 -16.96 26.41
CA LEU A 67 3.21 -17.90 25.88
C LEU A 67 2.63 -19.31 25.90
N PRO A 68 3.01 -20.18 24.94
CA PRO A 68 2.58 -21.57 24.95
C PRO A 68 2.98 -22.28 26.25
N PRO A 69 2.22 -23.32 26.66
CA PRO A 69 2.47 -24.01 27.92
C PRO A 69 3.86 -24.65 27.93
N LEU A 70 4.55 -24.55 29.07
CA LEU A 70 5.88 -25.13 29.25
C LEU A 70 5.76 -26.64 29.47
N ASP A 71 6.40 -27.43 28.60
CA ASP A 71 6.63 -28.87 28.78
C ASP A 71 7.38 -29.12 30.09
N SER A 72 6.65 -29.30 31.18
CA SER A 72 7.22 -29.68 32.47
C SER A 72 7.36 -31.21 32.50
N PRO A 73 8.53 -31.78 32.83
CA PRO A 73 8.61 -33.22 33.04
C PRO A 73 7.60 -33.62 34.12
N GLN A 74 6.70 -34.55 33.77
CA GLN A 74 5.55 -34.96 34.59
C GLN A 74 5.90 -35.04 36.08
N PRO A 75 5.17 -34.36 36.98
CA PRO A 75 5.26 -34.68 38.39
C PRO A 75 4.75 -36.12 38.61
N SER A 76 5.38 -36.83 39.54
CA SER A 76 5.01 -38.20 39.92
C SER A 76 3.50 -38.31 40.20
N PRO A 77 2.84 -39.43 39.85
CA PRO A 77 1.39 -39.52 39.89
C PRO A 77 0.89 -39.38 41.32
N SER A 78 0.27 -38.25 41.65
CA SER A 78 -0.62 -38.14 42.79
C SER A 78 -2.03 -38.48 42.31
N ALA A 79 -2.59 -39.55 42.85
CA ALA A 79 -3.93 -40.00 42.53
C ALA A 79 -4.96 -38.91 42.86
N GLY A 80 -5.72 -38.46 41.84
CA GLY A 80 -6.97 -37.73 42.04
C GLY A 80 -7.09 -36.32 41.46
N GLY A 81 -6.50 -36.03 40.29
CA GLY A 81 -6.78 -34.79 39.55
C GLY A 81 -7.16 -35.12 38.11
N THR A 82 -8.24 -34.50 37.62
CA THR A 82 -8.70 -34.53 36.22
C THR A 82 -7.52 -34.27 35.27
N ASP A 83 -7.37 -35.10 34.24
CA ASP A 83 -6.42 -34.85 33.15
C ASP A 83 -6.68 -33.45 32.59
N ILE A 84 -5.73 -32.54 32.83
CA ILE A 84 -5.65 -31.26 32.11
C ILE A 84 -5.00 -31.65 30.78
N THR A 85 -5.80 -31.99 29.79
CA THR A 85 -5.33 -32.08 28.40
C THR A 85 -4.78 -30.71 28.01
N ASP A 86 -3.68 -30.66 27.26
CA ASP A 86 -2.99 -29.45 26.77
C ASP A 86 -3.88 -28.64 25.79
N THR A 87 -4.99 -28.08 26.30
CA THR A 87 -6.02 -27.36 25.52
C THR A 87 -5.55 -26.06 24.86
N GLU A 88 -4.29 -25.66 25.07
CA GLU A 88 -3.69 -24.48 24.42
C GLU A 88 -2.99 -24.80 23.10
N SER A 89 -2.80 -26.09 22.77
CA SER A 89 -2.28 -26.52 21.46
C SER A 89 -3.37 -26.62 20.38
N ASP A 90 -4.61 -26.37 20.77
CA ASP A 90 -5.79 -26.66 19.98
C ASP A 90 -6.10 -25.51 19.02
N ILE A 91 -6.40 -25.83 17.75
CA ILE A 91 -6.82 -24.84 16.75
C ILE A 91 -8.23 -25.20 16.22
N PRO A 92 -9.17 -24.24 16.21
CA PRO A 92 -10.48 -24.42 15.61
C PRO A 92 -10.41 -24.89 14.15
N ALA A 93 -11.24 -25.88 13.80
CA ALA A 93 -11.18 -26.60 12.54
C ALA A 93 -11.18 -25.69 11.30
N THR A 94 -12.12 -24.74 11.22
CA THR A 94 -12.22 -23.85 10.06
C THR A 94 -11.02 -22.90 9.97
N VAL A 95 -10.49 -22.46 11.11
CA VAL A 95 -9.33 -21.56 11.18
C VAL A 95 -8.03 -22.31 10.82
N LEU A 96 -7.88 -23.54 11.29
CA LEU A 96 -6.75 -24.42 10.95
C LEU A 96 -6.72 -24.71 9.44
N ASP A 97 -7.89 -24.99 8.86
CA ASP A 97 -8.03 -25.24 7.43
C ASP A 97 -7.63 -23.99 6.63
N ALA A 98 -8.09 -22.80 7.02
CA ALA A 98 -7.71 -21.54 6.39
C ALA A 98 -6.19 -21.31 6.36
N TYR A 99 -5.48 -21.55 7.46
CA TYR A 99 -4.02 -21.42 7.50
C TYR A 99 -3.32 -22.41 6.56
N LYS A 100 -3.76 -23.67 6.54
CA LYS A 100 -3.18 -24.70 5.66
C LYS A 100 -3.44 -24.40 4.19
N GLN A 101 -4.65 -23.98 3.85
CA GLN A 101 -5.01 -23.59 2.48
C GLN A 101 -4.20 -22.37 2.01
N ALA A 102 -4.04 -21.35 2.85
CA ALA A 102 -3.22 -20.18 2.53
C ALA A 102 -1.76 -20.54 2.23
N ALA A 103 -1.14 -21.37 3.08
CA ALA A 103 0.23 -21.83 2.86
C ALA A 103 0.36 -22.65 1.57
N ALA A 104 -0.60 -23.54 1.28
CA ALA A 104 -0.62 -24.32 0.04
C ALA A 104 -0.75 -23.43 -1.21
N SER A 105 -1.64 -22.44 -1.18
CA SER A 105 -1.83 -21.47 -2.28
C SER A 105 -0.55 -20.66 -2.57
N LEU A 106 0.19 -20.30 -1.51
CA LEU A 106 1.44 -19.55 -1.64
C LEU A 106 2.63 -20.40 -2.08
N GLN A 107 2.59 -21.72 -1.87
CA GLN A 107 3.58 -22.62 -2.43
C GLN A 107 3.57 -22.59 -3.96
N ASP A 108 2.39 -22.47 -4.56
CA ASP A 108 2.23 -22.39 -6.02
C ASP A 108 2.47 -20.98 -6.56
N SER A 109 1.94 -19.95 -5.88
CA SER A 109 2.00 -18.56 -6.37
C SER A 109 3.28 -17.81 -6.01
N LYS A 110 3.98 -18.19 -4.94
CA LYS A 110 5.25 -17.59 -4.47
C LYS A 110 6.29 -18.69 -4.16
N PRO A 111 6.69 -19.52 -5.15
CA PRO A 111 7.64 -20.61 -4.95
C PRO A 111 9.01 -20.06 -4.57
N GLY A 112 9.38 -20.20 -3.30
CA GLY A 112 10.62 -19.63 -2.73
C GLY A 112 10.40 -18.95 -1.37
N CYS A 113 9.17 -18.51 -1.09
CA CYS A 113 8.82 -17.97 0.23
C CYS A 113 8.88 -19.04 1.33
N ASN A 114 8.56 -20.30 1.00
CA ASN A 114 8.58 -21.44 1.94
C ASN A 114 7.81 -21.18 3.24
N LEU A 115 6.65 -20.51 3.15
CA LEU A 115 5.79 -20.18 4.28
C LEU A 115 5.23 -21.45 4.96
N PRO A 116 5.58 -21.74 6.23
CA PRO A 116 4.92 -22.79 6.99
C PRO A 116 3.54 -22.30 7.48
N TRP A 117 2.50 -23.15 7.40
CA TRP A 117 1.17 -22.80 7.90
C TRP A 117 1.18 -22.54 9.42
N GLU A 118 2.12 -23.16 10.14
CA GLU A 118 2.33 -22.96 11.57
C GLU A 118 2.68 -21.50 11.90
N LEU A 119 3.31 -20.75 10.97
CA LEU A 119 3.58 -19.33 11.17
C LEU A 119 2.30 -18.50 11.10
N LEU A 120 1.38 -18.84 10.17
CA LEU A 120 0.07 -18.19 10.10
C LEU A 120 -0.74 -18.48 11.35
N ALA A 121 -0.69 -19.72 11.85
CA ALA A 121 -1.31 -20.08 13.12
C ALA A 121 -0.72 -19.30 14.31
N ALA A 122 0.61 -19.20 14.40
CA ALA A 122 1.26 -18.43 15.47
C ALA A 122 0.84 -16.96 15.46
N ILE A 123 0.82 -16.33 14.27
CA ILE A 123 0.37 -14.94 14.13
C ILE A 123 -1.11 -14.83 14.47
N GLY A 124 -1.99 -15.67 13.93
CA GLY A 124 -3.43 -15.58 14.21
C GLY A 124 -3.81 -15.85 15.68
N HIS A 125 -3.02 -16.66 16.39
CA HIS A 125 -3.13 -16.80 17.84
C HIS A 125 -2.79 -15.48 18.55
N VAL A 126 -1.63 -14.90 18.22
CA VAL A 126 -1.12 -13.67 18.85
C VAL A 126 -2.00 -12.46 18.52
N GLU A 127 -2.52 -12.36 17.31
CA GLU A 127 -3.34 -11.23 16.87
C GLU A 127 -4.75 -11.27 17.44
N SER A 128 -5.42 -12.43 17.38
CA SER A 128 -6.83 -12.53 17.71
C SER A 128 -7.24 -13.77 18.52
N GLY A 129 -6.31 -14.65 18.88
CA GLY A 129 -6.63 -15.92 19.51
C GLY A 129 -7.40 -16.84 18.57
N HIS A 130 -6.94 -16.98 17.32
CA HIS A 130 -7.59 -17.79 16.28
C HIS A 130 -9.03 -17.36 15.99
N ALA A 131 -9.22 -16.11 15.57
CA ALA A 131 -10.55 -15.54 15.40
C ALA A 131 -11.38 -15.63 16.71
N ARG A 132 -10.71 -15.35 17.83
CA ARG A 132 -11.17 -15.43 19.23
C ARG A 132 -11.88 -16.75 19.55
N GLY A 133 -11.15 -17.85 19.35
CA GLY A 133 -11.57 -19.21 19.67
C GLY A 133 -12.36 -19.90 18.56
N GLY A 134 -12.26 -19.43 17.32
CA GLY A 134 -12.95 -20.00 16.16
C GLY A 134 -14.42 -19.60 16.08
N ARG A 135 -14.77 -18.38 16.48
CA ARG A 135 -16.15 -17.88 16.41
C ARG A 135 -16.50 -17.45 14.99
N VAL A 136 -16.46 -18.40 14.06
CA VAL A 136 -16.68 -18.23 12.63
C VAL A 136 -17.88 -19.04 12.13
N SER A 137 -18.47 -18.63 11.01
CA SER A 137 -19.41 -19.42 10.23
C SER A 137 -18.66 -20.46 9.37
N ALA A 138 -19.41 -21.35 8.73
CA ALA A 138 -18.87 -22.46 7.94
C ALA A 138 -18.07 -22.02 6.70
N ASP A 139 -18.32 -20.81 6.21
CA ASP A 139 -17.57 -20.14 5.13
C ASP A 139 -16.34 -19.37 5.64
N GLY A 140 -16.08 -19.38 6.94
CA GLY A 140 -14.92 -18.74 7.57
C GLY A 140 -15.16 -17.31 8.06
N THR A 141 -16.35 -16.73 7.87
CA THR A 141 -16.62 -15.35 8.30
C THR A 141 -16.79 -15.26 9.81
N THR A 142 -16.12 -14.30 10.45
CA THR A 142 -16.26 -14.09 11.90
C THR A 142 -17.70 -13.68 12.25
N THR A 143 -18.22 -14.25 13.34
CA THR A 143 -19.61 -13.99 13.80
C THR A 143 -19.83 -12.56 14.31
N SER A 144 -18.74 -11.82 14.56
CA SER A 144 -18.73 -10.42 14.91
C SER A 144 -17.37 -9.83 14.48
N PRO A 145 -17.33 -8.59 13.95
CA PRO A 145 -16.07 -7.97 13.58
C PRO A 145 -15.06 -7.97 14.72
N ILE A 146 -13.81 -8.27 14.41
CA ILE A 146 -12.70 -8.20 15.36
C ILE A 146 -11.97 -6.89 15.08
N LEU A 147 -12.09 -5.92 15.97
CA LEU A 147 -11.47 -4.60 15.82
C LEU A 147 -10.42 -4.37 16.92
N GLY A 148 -9.26 -3.88 16.51
CA GLY A 148 -8.24 -3.35 17.39
C GLY A 148 -8.59 -1.98 17.97
N PRO A 149 -7.73 -1.44 18.84
CA PRO A 149 -7.87 -0.06 19.30
C PRO A 149 -7.66 0.92 18.15
N GLN A 150 -8.17 2.13 18.34
CA GLN A 150 -7.98 3.22 17.40
C GLN A 150 -6.50 3.64 17.34
N LEU A 151 -5.95 3.77 16.14
CA LEU A 151 -4.56 4.17 15.92
C LEU A 151 -4.46 5.70 15.86
N ASN A 152 -4.72 6.37 16.97
CA ASN A 152 -4.76 7.84 17.08
C ASN A 152 -3.50 8.46 17.71
N GLY A 153 -2.40 7.70 17.79
CA GLY A 153 -1.15 8.14 18.43
C GLY A 153 -1.12 8.06 19.97
N ASN A 154 -2.21 7.64 20.63
CA ASN A 154 -2.22 7.44 22.08
C ASN A 154 -1.82 6.00 22.45
N GLY A 155 -0.52 5.76 22.55
CA GLY A 155 0.04 4.46 22.93
C GLY A 155 0.33 3.52 21.74
N PHE A 156 -0.16 3.86 20.54
CA PHE A 156 0.04 3.12 19.28
C PHE A 156 0.39 4.08 18.13
N ALA A 157 0.48 3.56 16.90
CA ALA A 157 0.66 4.38 15.70
C ALA A 157 -0.45 5.43 15.55
N ASN A 158 -0.17 6.47 14.77
CA ASN A 158 -1.11 7.54 14.43
C ASN A 158 -1.47 7.44 12.94
N ILE A 159 -2.50 6.65 12.63
CA ILE A 159 -2.95 6.34 11.28
C ILE A 159 -4.34 6.95 11.07
N SER A 160 -4.41 7.96 10.20
CA SER A 160 -5.69 8.58 9.81
C SER A 160 -6.51 7.64 8.92
N ASP A 161 -7.83 7.83 8.86
CA ASP A 161 -8.75 7.05 8.03
C ASP A 161 -8.24 6.91 6.58
N THR A 162 -8.17 5.67 6.08
CA THR A 162 -7.73 5.37 4.70
C THR A 162 -8.79 4.74 3.81
N ASP A 163 -9.96 4.39 4.35
CA ASP A 163 -11.01 3.67 3.61
C ASP A 163 -12.42 4.29 3.74
N GLY A 164 -12.55 5.42 4.43
CA GLY A 164 -13.84 6.06 4.69
C GLY A 164 -14.65 5.39 5.80
N GLY A 165 -14.00 4.61 6.67
CA GLY A 165 -14.62 3.77 7.69
C GLY A 165 -15.29 2.50 7.13
N ALA A 166 -14.84 2.00 5.98
CA ALA A 166 -15.48 0.88 5.29
C ALA A 166 -15.38 -0.43 6.09
N TYR A 167 -14.22 -0.71 6.70
CA TYR A 167 -13.98 -1.97 7.42
C TYR A 167 -14.14 -1.88 8.94
N ASP A 168 -13.97 -0.69 9.53
CA ASP A 168 -13.99 -0.50 10.98
C ASP A 168 -15.03 0.50 11.50
N GLY A 169 -15.71 1.21 10.60
CA GLY A 169 -16.74 2.20 10.91
C GLY A 169 -16.23 3.53 11.48
N ASP A 170 -14.91 3.81 11.43
CA ASP A 170 -14.27 5.00 11.99
C ASP A 170 -13.70 5.91 10.90
N SER A 171 -14.45 6.94 10.50
CA SER A 171 -14.01 7.89 9.46
C SER A 171 -13.02 8.95 9.96
N SER A 172 -12.31 8.70 11.07
CA SER A 172 -11.31 9.62 11.64
C SER A 172 -9.92 8.97 11.71
N TYR A 173 -9.85 7.74 12.20
CA TYR A 173 -8.61 6.99 12.36
C TYR A 173 -8.86 5.51 12.15
N ASP A 174 -7.92 4.85 11.49
CA ASP A 174 -7.99 3.42 11.23
C ASP A 174 -7.79 2.58 12.51
N ARG A 175 -8.34 1.37 12.45
CA ARG A 175 -8.11 0.26 13.40
C ARG A 175 -7.57 -0.94 12.65
N ALA A 176 -6.82 -1.79 13.35
CA ALA A 176 -6.54 -3.13 12.84
C ALA A 176 -7.83 -3.97 12.84
N VAL A 177 -8.14 -4.65 11.73
CA VAL A 177 -9.40 -5.34 11.45
C VAL A 177 -9.17 -6.84 11.22
N GLY A 178 -10.10 -7.65 11.70
CA GLY A 178 -10.20 -9.07 11.38
C GLY A 178 -9.29 -9.98 12.21
N PRO A 179 -9.31 -11.29 11.93
CA PRO A 179 -8.58 -12.29 12.72
C PRO A 179 -7.06 -12.20 12.56
N MET A 180 -6.57 -11.55 11.50
CA MET A 180 -5.14 -11.29 11.27
C MET A 180 -4.76 -9.81 11.47
N GLN A 181 -5.69 -9.00 12.02
CA GLN A 181 -5.45 -7.63 12.49
C GLN A 181 -4.81 -6.69 11.45
N PHE A 182 -5.26 -6.73 10.20
CA PHE A 182 -4.77 -5.82 9.17
C PHE A 182 -5.33 -4.41 9.32
N ILE A 183 -4.51 -3.38 9.16
CA ILE A 183 -5.02 -2.01 8.95
C ILE A 183 -5.60 -1.85 7.53
N PRO A 184 -6.62 -1.01 7.31
CA PRO A 184 -7.28 -0.85 6.01
C PRO A 184 -6.34 -0.53 4.86
N SER A 185 -5.34 0.32 5.08
CA SER A 185 -4.31 0.65 4.07
C SER A 185 -3.48 -0.55 3.64
N THR A 186 -3.16 -1.46 4.57
CA THR A 186 -2.49 -2.72 4.23
C THR A 186 -3.45 -3.68 3.55
N TRP A 187 -4.69 -3.77 4.03
CA TRP A 187 -5.72 -4.62 3.43
C TRP A 187 -5.97 -4.28 1.97
N ALA A 188 -5.97 -2.99 1.61
CA ALA A 188 -6.22 -2.52 0.25
C ALA A 188 -5.32 -3.20 -0.80
N TRP A 189 -4.05 -3.46 -0.48
CA TRP A 189 -3.12 -4.13 -1.40
C TRP A 189 -2.88 -5.60 -1.06
N ALA A 190 -2.93 -5.99 0.22
CA ALA A 190 -2.65 -7.35 0.68
C ALA A 190 -3.87 -8.28 0.58
N GLY A 191 -5.09 -7.74 0.65
CA GLY A 191 -6.35 -8.48 0.69
C GLY A 191 -6.51 -9.42 -0.50
N ARG A 192 -6.91 -10.67 -0.22
CA ARG A 192 -7.12 -11.74 -1.20
C ARG A 192 -8.40 -12.50 -0.87
N ASP A 193 -9.09 -12.92 -1.92
CA ASP A 193 -10.21 -13.86 -1.83
C ASP A 193 -9.63 -15.26 -1.62
N GLY A 194 -9.71 -15.76 -0.40
CA GLY A 194 -9.13 -17.03 0.03
C GLY A 194 -10.13 -18.18 -0.01
N ASN A 195 -11.43 -17.92 0.06
CA ASN A 195 -12.48 -18.93 0.00
C ASN A 195 -13.09 -19.08 -1.42
N GLY A 196 -12.79 -18.17 -2.34
CA GLY A 196 -13.22 -18.18 -3.74
C GLY A 196 -14.64 -17.66 -3.97
N ASP A 197 -15.19 -16.84 -3.08
CA ASP A 197 -16.57 -16.32 -3.18
C ASP A 197 -16.68 -15.02 -3.99
N GLY A 198 -15.55 -14.43 -4.39
CA GLY A 198 -15.46 -13.20 -5.16
C GLY A 198 -15.36 -11.92 -4.33
N GLU A 199 -15.37 -12.01 -3.00
CA GLU A 199 -15.18 -10.90 -2.07
C GLU A 199 -13.80 -10.97 -1.40
N LYS A 200 -13.32 -9.83 -0.88
CA LYS A 200 -12.11 -9.76 -0.06
C LYS A 200 -12.51 -9.18 1.28
N ASP A 201 -12.91 -10.03 2.21
CA ASP A 201 -13.38 -9.63 3.53
C ASP A 201 -12.29 -9.81 4.60
N PRO A 202 -11.82 -8.73 5.25
CA PRO A 202 -10.84 -8.87 6.34
C PRO A 202 -11.40 -9.66 7.52
N ASN A 203 -12.72 -9.81 7.64
CA ASN A 203 -13.38 -10.60 8.67
C ASN A 203 -13.59 -12.08 8.30
N ASN A 204 -13.15 -12.53 7.11
CA ASN A 204 -13.13 -13.94 6.73
C ASN A 204 -11.73 -14.56 6.99
N VAL A 205 -11.67 -15.72 7.67
CA VAL A 205 -10.39 -16.33 8.04
C VAL A 205 -9.59 -16.85 6.84
N TYR A 206 -10.23 -17.28 5.75
CA TYR A 206 -9.52 -17.73 4.54
C TYR A 206 -8.84 -16.55 3.85
N ASP A 207 -9.59 -15.46 3.68
CA ASP A 207 -9.10 -14.23 3.07
C ASP A 207 -7.98 -13.62 3.91
N ALA A 208 -8.20 -13.49 5.21
CA ALA A 208 -7.23 -12.93 6.13
C ALA A 208 -5.96 -13.78 6.22
N ALA A 209 -6.07 -15.12 6.26
CA ALA A 209 -4.90 -16.01 6.26
C ALA A 209 -4.11 -15.93 4.95
N LEU A 210 -4.80 -15.90 3.80
CA LEU A 210 -4.14 -15.77 2.50
C LEU A 210 -3.48 -14.40 2.34
N ALA A 211 -4.14 -13.33 2.79
CA ALA A 211 -3.57 -11.98 2.83
C ALA A 211 -2.33 -11.91 3.74
N ALA A 212 -2.39 -12.52 4.94
CA ALA A 212 -1.25 -12.60 5.86
C ALA A 212 -0.06 -13.34 5.25
N GLY A 213 -0.31 -14.48 4.61
CA GLY A 213 0.75 -15.20 3.92
C GLY A 213 1.33 -14.39 2.75
N HIS A 214 0.48 -13.74 1.95
CA HIS A 214 0.94 -12.88 0.87
C HIS A 214 1.77 -11.70 1.38
N TYR A 215 1.36 -11.08 2.50
CA TYR A 215 2.09 -10.03 3.18
C TYR A 215 3.47 -10.51 3.63
N LEU A 216 3.56 -11.65 4.31
CA LEU A 216 4.83 -12.23 4.76
C LEU A 216 5.76 -12.58 3.58
N CYS A 217 5.18 -13.00 2.45
CA CYS A 217 5.88 -13.33 1.21
C CYS A 217 6.06 -12.15 0.24
N ARG A 218 5.78 -10.90 0.66
CA ARG A 218 5.87 -9.72 -0.22
C ARG A 218 7.31 -9.37 -0.61
N PHE A 219 8.25 -9.79 0.24
CA PHE A 219 9.68 -9.72 -0.06
C PHE A 219 10.17 -11.11 -0.47
N ASP A 220 11.32 -11.14 -1.12
CA ASP A 220 11.98 -12.39 -1.56
C ASP A 220 12.71 -13.09 -0.40
N TRP A 221 12.05 -13.10 0.76
CA TRP A 221 12.46 -13.80 1.96
C TRP A 221 12.16 -15.28 1.82
N ASP A 222 13.11 -16.11 2.20
CA ASP A 222 12.89 -17.54 2.40
C ASP A 222 12.55 -17.76 3.87
N LEU A 223 11.29 -18.02 4.20
CA LEU A 223 10.83 -18.17 5.58
C LEU A 223 11.31 -19.48 6.25
N SER A 224 12.04 -20.33 5.52
CA SER A 224 12.83 -21.40 6.11
C SER A 224 14.19 -20.94 6.66
N ASP A 225 14.68 -19.77 6.21
CA ASP A 225 15.86 -19.12 6.76
C ASP A 225 15.51 -18.32 8.05
N PRO A 226 16.23 -18.53 9.16
CA PRO A 226 15.91 -17.86 10.43
C PRO A 226 16.01 -16.33 10.42
N SER A 227 16.85 -15.73 9.56
CA SER A 227 17.02 -14.28 9.47
C SER A 227 15.86 -13.64 8.71
N ASP A 228 15.50 -14.25 7.59
CA ASP A 228 14.38 -13.84 6.75
C ASP A 228 13.05 -14.01 7.48
N LEU A 229 12.87 -15.13 8.20
CA LEU A 229 11.71 -15.36 9.06
C LEU A 229 11.52 -14.27 10.13
N LYS A 230 12.60 -13.93 10.85
CA LYS A 230 12.55 -12.87 11.87
C LYS A 230 12.21 -11.53 11.27
N SER A 231 12.78 -11.24 10.11
CA SER A 231 12.51 -10.01 9.36
C SER A 231 11.05 -9.93 8.93
N ALA A 232 10.49 -11.05 8.46
CA ALA A 232 9.08 -11.15 8.10
C ALA A 232 8.15 -10.87 9.28
N ILE A 233 8.40 -11.49 10.42
CA ILE A 233 7.60 -11.30 11.63
C ILE A 233 7.70 -9.85 12.13
N LEU A 234 8.90 -9.28 12.22
CA LEU A 234 9.10 -7.88 12.62
C LEU A 234 8.49 -6.88 11.63
N SER A 235 8.36 -7.28 10.36
CA SER A 235 7.68 -6.45 9.38
C SER A 235 6.17 -6.43 9.58
N TYR A 236 5.61 -7.48 10.18
CA TYR A 236 4.18 -7.59 10.49
C TYR A 236 3.82 -6.70 11.69
N ASN A 237 4.62 -6.77 12.75
CA ASN A 237 4.60 -5.88 13.92
C ASN A 237 6.03 -5.68 14.43
N ASN A 238 6.50 -4.43 14.47
CA ASN A 238 7.89 -4.07 14.76
C ASN A 238 8.18 -4.05 16.28
N SER A 239 7.94 -5.18 16.94
CA SER A 239 8.20 -5.40 18.35
C SER A 239 9.04 -6.67 18.57
N THR A 240 10.11 -6.55 19.35
CA THR A 240 10.93 -7.72 19.73
C THR A 240 10.15 -8.70 20.60
N ASP A 241 9.24 -8.21 21.45
CA ASP A 241 8.40 -9.06 22.29
C ASP A 241 7.41 -9.84 21.42
N TYR A 242 6.77 -9.17 20.44
CA TYR A 242 5.93 -9.80 19.44
C TYR A 242 6.67 -10.92 18.70
N LEU A 243 7.88 -10.61 18.21
CA LEU A 243 8.73 -11.59 17.53
C LEU A 243 8.97 -12.83 18.40
N ASN A 244 9.30 -12.64 19.68
CA ASN A 244 9.58 -13.74 20.59
C ASN A 244 8.32 -14.58 20.86
N THR A 245 7.17 -13.94 21.05
CA THR A 245 5.89 -14.62 21.28
C THR A 245 5.47 -15.44 20.06
N VAL A 246 5.53 -14.85 18.86
CA VAL A 246 5.23 -15.56 17.60
C VAL A 246 6.19 -16.74 17.37
N LEU A 247 7.49 -16.58 17.62
CA LEU A 247 8.46 -17.67 17.49
C LEU A 247 8.20 -18.80 18.50
N ALA A 248 7.75 -18.48 19.72
CA ALA A 248 7.39 -19.48 20.72
C ALA A 248 6.18 -20.31 20.27
N TRP A 249 5.12 -19.66 19.80
CA TRP A 249 3.94 -20.33 19.25
C TRP A 249 4.23 -21.11 17.98
N LEU A 250 5.06 -20.58 17.08
CA LEU A 250 5.50 -21.29 15.88
C LEU A 250 6.18 -22.61 16.24
N GLU A 251 7.10 -22.59 17.20
CA GLU A 251 7.79 -23.82 17.63
C GLU A 251 6.84 -24.78 18.35
N HIS A 252 5.86 -24.25 19.09
CA HIS A 252 4.82 -25.07 19.70
C HIS A 252 3.97 -25.80 18.65
N TYR A 253 3.44 -25.11 17.65
CA TYR A 253 2.62 -25.72 16.59
C TYR A 253 3.39 -26.69 15.68
N ARG A 254 4.71 -26.51 15.54
CA ARG A 254 5.57 -27.49 14.85
C ARG A 254 5.64 -28.86 15.54
N LYS A 255 5.35 -28.93 16.84
CA LYS A 255 5.29 -30.21 17.58
C LYS A 255 4.00 -30.98 17.28
N GLY A 256 2.99 -30.32 16.75
CA GLY A 256 1.66 -30.87 16.47
C GLY A 256 0.57 -29.95 17.00
N VAL A 257 -0.63 -30.11 16.45
CA VAL A 257 -1.86 -29.44 16.91
C VAL A 257 -3.00 -30.43 16.90
N ASP A 258 -3.91 -30.29 17.85
CA ASP A 258 -5.19 -30.98 17.82
C ASP A 258 -6.24 -30.05 17.20
N GLU A 259 -6.99 -30.61 16.25
CA GLU A 259 -8.11 -29.91 15.63
C GLU A 259 -9.33 -30.00 16.56
N ILE A 260 -9.92 -28.85 16.88
CA ILE A 260 -11.09 -28.76 17.76
C ILE A 260 -12.29 -28.12 17.04
N PRO A 261 -13.52 -28.36 17.52
CA PRO A 261 -14.70 -27.70 16.97
C PRO A 261 -14.60 -26.16 17.00
N ASP A 262 -15.20 -25.52 16.00
CA ASP A 262 -15.30 -24.07 15.97
C ASP A 262 -16.06 -23.52 17.18
N GLY A 263 -15.56 -22.42 17.73
CA GLY A 263 -16.11 -21.75 18.90
C GLY A 263 -15.70 -22.37 20.25
N THR A 264 -14.91 -23.44 20.27
CA THR A 264 -14.41 -24.07 21.51
C THR A 264 -12.95 -23.77 21.82
N GLY A 265 -12.28 -22.94 21.01
CA GLY A 265 -10.87 -22.59 21.25
C GLY A 265 -10.67 -21.70 22.47
N THR A 266 -9.52 -21.87 23.12
CA THR A 266 -9.09 -20.98 24.20
C THR A 266 -8.81 -19.58 23.64
N ILE A 267 -9.18 -18.56 24.42
CA ILE A 267 -8.95 -17.16 24.05
C ILE A 267 -7.83 -16.65 24.96
N PRO A 268 -6.70 -16.17 24.39
CA PRO A 268 -5.62 -15.58 25.16
C PRO A 268 -6.12 -14.39 25.99
N GLN A 269 -5.52 -14.16 27.16
CA GLN A 269 -5.99 -13.15 28.10
C GLN A 269 -5.07 -11.95 28.19
N ASP A 270 -3.76 -12.16 28.15
CA ASP A 270 -2.78 -11.12 28.46
C ASP A 270 -2.55 -10.23 27.24
N ARG A 271 -2.78 -8.93 27.40
CA ARG A 271 -2.59 -7.97 26.30
C ARG A 271 -1.36 -7.10 26.48
N SER A 272 -0.68 -6.82 25.37
CA SER A 272 0.52 -5.98 25.35
C SER A 272 0.29 -4.54 25.82
N ASP A 273 -0.95 -4.07 25.82
CA ASP A 273 -1.36 -2.74 26.28
C ASP A 273 -1.88 -2.68 27.73
N ASP A 274 -1.98 -3.82 28.40
CA ASP A 274 -2.33 -3.90 29.82
C ASP A 274 -1.14 -3.47 30.71
N ASN A 275 -0.96 -2.16 30.87
CA ASN A 275 -0.01 -1.59 31.82
C ASN A 275 -0.58 -1.59 33.26
N ASP A 276 -0.82 -2.76 33.84
CA ASP A 276 -1.08 -2.91 35.28
C ASP A 276 0.16 -3.45 36.00
N GLY A 277 1.02 -2.54 36.47
CA GLY A 277 1.69 -2.61 37.79
C GLY A 277 2.49 -3.85 38.21
N ALA A 278 2.68 -4.87 37.38
CA ALA A 278 3.39 -6.10 37.71
C ALA A 278 4.72 -6.14 36.95
N ARG A 279 5.61 -5.21 37.29
CA ARG A 279 7.01 -5.62 37.39
C ARG A 279 7.01 -6.76 38.42
N THR A 280 7.04 -8.01 37.98
CA THR A 280 7.50 -9.11 38.81
C THR A 280 8.93 -8.78 39.21
N GLN A 281 9.05 -8.02 40.28
CA GLN A 281 10.27 -7.87 41.03
C GLN A 281 10.70 -9.29 41.40
N PRO A 282 11.93 -9.72 41.09
CA PRO A 282 12.45 -10.96 41.63
C PRO A 282 12.32 -10.87 43.15
N SER A 283 11.48 -11.73 43.73
CA SER A 283 11.40 -11.84 45.19
C SER A 283 12.81 -12.18 45.70
N PRO A 284 13.32 -11.50 46.75
CA PRO A 284 14.59 -11.88 47.34
C PRO A 284 14.49 -13.34 47.82
N PRO A 285 15.53 -14.16 47.62
CA PRO A 285 15.49 -15.55 48.09
C PRO A 285 15.31 -15.57 49.60
N ALA A 286 14.28 -16.29 50.06
CA ALA A 286 14.03 -16.54 51.46
C ALA A 286 15.18 -17.36 52.07
N SER A 287 15.70 -16.86 53.19
CA SER A 287 16.76 -17.46 53.99
C SER A 287 16.42 -18.89 54.43
N GLN A 288 17.26 -19.87 54.05
CA GLN A 288 17.32 -21.19 54.70
C GLN A 288 18.48 -21.27 55.71
N PRO A 289 18.33 -22.05 56.80
CA PRO A 289 19.33 -22.16 57.87
C PRO A 289 20.58 -22.97 57.45
N PRO A 290 21.71 -22.80 58.16
CA PRO A 290 23.02 -23.22 57.67
C PRO A 290 23.23 -24.74 57.81
N SER A 291 23.67 -25.38 56.74
CA SER A 291 24.20 -26.75 56.75
C SER A 291 25.73 -26.70 56.69
N THR A 292 26.38 -27.28 57.69
CA THR A 292 27.85 -27.36 57.86
C THR A 292 28.52 -28.18 56.74
N PRO A 293 29.68 -27.75 56.20
CA PRO A 293 30.45 -28.54 55.25
C PRO A 293 31.41 -29.52 55.96
N PRO A 294 31.63 -30.74 55.44
CA PRO A 294 32.72 -31.61 55.88
C PRO A 294 34.08 -31.18 55.27
N PRO A 295 35.21 -31.57 55.88
CA PRO A 295 36.51 -30.95 55.63
C PRO A 295 37.18 -31.38 54.33
N THR A 296 37.90 -30.43 53.76
CA THR A 296 38.72 -30.51 52.55
C THR A 296 39.98 -31.36 52.74
N THR A 297 40.31 -32.17 51.73
CA THR A 297 41.65 -32.70 51.48
C THR A 297 42.12 -32.22 50.09
N PRO A 298 43.43 -31.95 49.89
CA PRO A 298 43.90 -31.10 48.78
C PRO A 298 44.13 -31.90 47.48
N PRO A 299 43.77 -31.37 46.30
CA PRO A 299 44.17 -31.97 45.03
C PRO A 299 45.61 -31.58 44.64
N GLN A 300 46.36 -32.59 44.21
CA GLN A 300 47.68 -32.50 43.61
C GLN A 300 47.66 -31.69 42.30
N THR A 301 48.74 -30.92 42.11
CA THR A 301 49.12 -30.24 40.89
C THR A 301 49.33 -31.26 39.76
N THR A 302 48.53 -31.15 38.69
CA THR A 302 48.75 -31.87 37.42
C THR A 302 49.16 -30.85 36.34
N PRO A 303 50.15 -31.13 35.45
CA PRO A 303 50.62 -30.16 34.46
C PRO A 303 49.61 -29.96 33.31
N PRO A 304 49.66 -28.82 32.59
CA PRO A 304 48.71 -28.51 31.53
C PRO A 304 48.87 -29.44 30.32
N PRO A 305 47.78 -29.82 29.61
CA PRO A 305 47.88 -30.61 28.40
C PRO A 305 48.42 -29.77 27.24
N SER A 306 49.22 -30.42 26.40
CA SER A 306 49.78 -29.84 25.17
C SER A 306 48.69 -29.46 24.16
N ALA A 307 48.93 -28.37 23.45
CA ALA A 307 48.06 -27.82 22.42
C ALA A 307 47.69 -28.87 21.34
N PRO A 308 46.43 -28.90 20.87
CA PRO A 308 46.04 -29.69 19.70
C PRO A 308 46.71 -29.16 18.43
N PRO A 309 47.01 -30.03 17.43
CA PRO A 309 47.56 -29.58 16.16
C PRO A 309 46.55 -28.70 15.41
N SER A 310 47.04 -27.61 14.82
CA SER A 310 46.25 -26.67 14.02
C SER A 310 45.42 -27.41 12.97
N ALA A 311 44.11 -27.22 13.03
CA ALA A 311 43.20 -27.60 11.96
C ALA A 311 43.63 -26.91 10.66
N PRO A 312 43.47 -27.55 9.48
CA PRO A 312 43.67 -26.88 8.21
C PRO A 312 42.72 -25.68 8.12
N PRO A 313 43.12 -24.57 7.45
CA PRO A 313 42.25 -23.43 7.28
C PRO A 313 40.93 -23.87 6.63
N PRO A 314 39.78 -23.31 7.06
CA PRO A 314 38.51 -23.63 6.43
C PRO A 314 38.59 -23.25 4.95
N THR A 315 38.34 -24.21 4.07
CA THR A 315 38.18 -23.93 2.64
C THR A 315 36.97 -23.02 2.49
N THR A 316 37.20 -21.80 2.00
CA THR A 316 36.14 -20.85 1.64
C THR A 316 35.13 -21.57 0.74
N PRO A 317 33.81 -21.52 1.04
CA PRO A 317 32.79 -22.02 0.13
C PRO A 317 33.00 -21.40 -1.27
N PRO A 318 32.79 -22.14 -2.36
CA PRO A 318 32.83 -21.54 -3.69
C PRO A 318 31.84 -20.37 -3.73
N GLY A 319 32.31 -19.19 -4.12
CA GLY A 319 31.48 -17.98 -4.20
C GLY A 319 30.22 -18.25 -5.01
N THR A 320 29.10 -17.74 -4.53
CA THR A 320 27.80 -17.86 -5.20
C THR A 320 27.83 -17.08 -6.52
N PRO A 321 26.97 -17.39 -7.51
CA PRO A 321 26.86 -16.57 -8.73
C PRO A 321 26.68 -15.08 -8.43
N THR A 322 25.88 -14.77 -7.40
CA THR A 322 25.68 -13.40 -6.89
C THR A 322 27.00 -12.71 -6.55
N ASP A 323 27.99 -13.42 -6.00
CA ASP A 323 29.30 -12.86 -5.65
C ASP A 323 30.13 -12.40 -6.85
N THR A 324 29.78 -12.86 -8.05
CA THR A 324 30.46 -12.50 -9.30
C THR A 324 29.89 -11.25 -9.96
N VAL A 325 28.72 -10.76 -9.50
CA VAL A 325 28.09 -9.56 -10.05
C VAL A 325 28.92 -8.32 -9.67
N HIS A 326 29.24 -7.52 -10.68
CA HIS A 326 30.00 -6.29 -10.52
C HIS A 326 29.09 -5.05 -10.66
N HIS A 327 28.16 -5.07 -11.61
CA HIS A 327 27.21 -3.98 -11.85
C HIS A 327 25.91 -4.49 -12.47
N LEU A 328 24.92 -3.61 -12.49
CA LEU A 328 23.66 -3.78 -13.22
C LEU A 328 23.66 -2.87 -14.43
N GLU A 329 23.11 -3.36 -15.54
CA GLU A 329 22.96 -2.63 -16.80
C GLU A 329 21.50 -2.72 -17.27
N ASP A 330 21.03 -1.68 -17.95
CA ASP A 330 19.71 -1.68 -18.58
C ASP A 330 19.73 -2.64 -19.79
N ALA A 331 18.82 -3.61 -19.81
CA ALA A 331 18.68 -4.56 -20.90
C ALA A 331 17.66 -4.07 -21.94
N ASP A 332 17.87 -2.85 -22.43
CA ASP A 332 17.06 -2.16 -23.44
C ASP A 332 15.60 -1.91 -23.00
N THR A 333 15.40 -1.44 -21.77
CA THR A 333 14.08 -1.08 -21.25
C THR A 333 13.47 0.05 -22.07
N ALA A 334 12.28 -0.20 -22.62
CA ALA A 334 11.52 0.81 -23.35
C ALA A 334 10.99 1.90 -22.41
N LYS A 335 10.55 3.03 -22.99
CA LYS A 335 10.00 4.15 -22.19
C LYS A 335 8.80 3.69 -21.36
N LEU A 336 8.91 3.83 -20.04
CA LEU A 336 7.87 3.44 -19.10
C LEU A 336 6.87 4.58 -18.94
N THR A 337 5.72 4.46 -19.59
CA THR A 337 4.61 5.41 -19.43
C THR A 337 3.27 4.69 -19.46
N ALA A 338 2.36 5.12 -18.60
CA ALA A 338 0.98 4.64 -18.55
C ALA A 338 0.05 5.81 -18.23
N MET A 339 -1.22 5.69 -18.64
CA MET A 339 -2.27 6.58 -18.18
C MET A 339 -2.66 6.21 -16.76
N ALA A 340 -3.15 7.17 -15.97
CA ALA A 340 -3.69 6.90 -14.65
C ALA A 340 -4.75 5.78 -14.72
N GLY A 341 -4.62 4.79 -13.82
CA GLY A 341 -5.42 3.57 -13.79
C GLY A 341 -5.03 2.46 -14.78
N ASP A 342 -4.16 2.72 -15.76
CA ASP A 342 -3.75 1.72 -16.76
C ASP A 342 -2.52 0.91 -16.35
N ALA A 343 -2.41 -0.31 -16.88
CA ALA A 343 -1.18 -1.08 -16.81
C ALA A 343 -0.08 -0.47 -17.71
N PHE A 344 1.16 -0.47 -17.23
CA PHE A 344 2.30 -0.12 -18.07
C PHE A 344 2.47 -1.17 -19.17
N GLY A 345 2.46 -0.72 -20.42
CA GLY A 345 2.60 -1.60 -21.59
C GLY A 345 4.00 -2.23 -21.72
N GLU A 346 5.02 -1.57 -21.15
CA GLU A 346 6.41 -1.99 -21.20
C GLU A 346 6.90 -2.50 -19.84
N LYS A 347 7.88 -3.40 -19.85
CA LYS A 347 8.46 -4.00 -18.64
C LYS A 347 9.92 -3.62 -18.48
N ILE A 348 10.34 -3.48 -17.23
CA ILE A 348 11.74 -3.24 -16.87
C ILE A 348 12.54 -4.53 -17.09
N SER A 349 13.67 -4.41 -17.78
CA SER A 349 14.61 -5.50 -18.00
C SER A 349 16.00 -5.10 -17.51
N THR A 350 16.49 -5.76 -16.46
CA THR A 350 17.81 -5.49 -15.87
C THR A 350 18.76 -6.65 -16.13
N ARG A 351 19.99 -6.35 -16.54
CA ARG A 351 21.06 -7.34 -16.72
C ARG A 351 22.09 -7.25 -15.59
N ALA A 352 22.39 -8.38 -14.96
CA ALA A 352 23.48 -8.49 -13.99
C ALA A 352 24.76 -8.95 -14.69
N GLU A 353 25.85 -8.19 -14.53
CA GLU A 353 27.10 -8.46 -15.24
C GLU A 353 28.30 -8.58 -14.32
N THR A 354 29.22 -9.46 -14.70
CA THR A 354 30.59 -9.50 -14.16
C THR A 354 31.39 -8.27 -14.60
N SER A 355 32.57 -8.06 -14.03
CA SER A 355 33.49 -6.99 -14.46
C SER A 355 33.96 -7.11 -15.92
N ALA A 356 33.80 -8.29 -16.53
CA ALA A 356 34.13 -8.54 -17.94
C ALA A 356 32.92 -8.36 -18.88
N GLY A 357 31.78 -7.86 -18.40
CA GLY A 357 30.56 -7.68 -19.19
C GLY A 357 29.79 -8.98 -19.49
N LYS A 358 30.13 -10.08 -18.81
CA LYS A 358 29.41 -11.35 -18.97
C LYS A 358 28.19 -11.37 -18.05
N GLY A 359 27.02 -11.72 -18.61
CA GLY A 359 25.79 -11.92 -17.85
C GLY A 359 25.88 -13.04 -16.80
N VAL A 360 25.30 -12.80 -15.63
CA VAL A 360 25.29 -13.73 -14.49
C VAL A 360 23.87 -14.22 -14.26
N GLY A 361 23.63 -15.51 -14.52
CA GLY A 361 22.32 -16.14 -14.29
C GLY A 361 22.08 -16.55 -12.85
N LYS A 362 20.80 -16.76 -12.51
CA LYS A 362 20.30 -17.14 -11.17
C LYS A 362 20.63 -16.12 -10.07
N VAL A 363 20.81 -14.86 -10.45
CA VAL A 363 20.92 -13.73 -9.55
C VAL A 363 19.53 -13.18 -9.31
N ARG A 364 19.20 -12.88 -8.06
CA ARG A 364 17.92 -12.26 -7.72
C ARG A 364 18.05 -10.75 -7.79
N ILE A 365 17.24 -10.13 -8.64
CA ILE A 365 17.15 -8.68 -8.81
C ILE A 365 15.86 -8.20 -8.18
N ARG A 366 15.97 -7.35 -7.16
CA ARG A 366 14.84 -6.69 -6.51
C ARG A 366 14.60 -5.33 -7.15
N PHE A 367 13.39 -5.12 -7.63
CA PHE A 367 12.85 -3.86 -8.12
C PHE A 367 12.02 -3.20 -7.03
N THR A 368 12.27 -1.93 -6.77
CA THR A 368 11.62 -1.15 -5.72
C THR A 368 11.05 0.11 -6.35
N ILE A 369 9.76 0.36 -6.18
CA ILE A 369 9.13 1.64 -6.51
C ILE A 369 9.57 2.66 -5.45
N VAL A 370 10.09 3.80 -5.88
CA VAL A 370 10.64 4.86 -5.05
C VAL A 370 10.00 6.19 -5.46
N GLY A 371 9.48 6.91 -4.46
CA GLY A 371 8.82 8.20 -4.62
C GLY A 371 7.34 8.13 -4.25
N ASP A 372 6.71 9.30 -4.22
CA ASP A 372 5.29 9.46 -3.91
C ASP A 372 4.48 9.10 -5.17
N THR A 373 4.00 7.86 -5.21
CA THR A 373 3.08 7.36 -6.23
C THR A 373 2.27 6.22 -5.65
N ASP A 374 1.03 6.09 -6.08
CA ASP A 374 0.17 4.94 -5.83
C ASP A 374 0.40 3.76 -6.81
N THR A 375 1.31 3.89 -7.78
CA THR A 375 1.71 2.81 -8.71
C THR A 375 2.22 1.57 -7.95
N THR A 376 1.86 0.38 -8.41
CA THR A 376 2.29 -0.90 -7.83
C THR A 376 2.81 -1.87 -8.89
N PHE A 377 3.50 -2.93 -8.47
CA PHE A 377 3.67 -4.12 -9.31
C PHE A 377 2.36 -4.92 -9.38
N THR A 378 2.23 -5.77 -10.40
CA THR A 378 1.14 -6.74 -10.49
C THR A 378 1.09 -7.57 -9.20
N GLY A 379 0.05 -7.39 -8.39
CA GLY A 379 -0.03 -7.94 -7.03
C GLY A 379 -0.20 -6.88 -5.92
N GLY A 380 -0.11 -5.59 -6.26
CA GLY A 380 -0.32 -4.48 -5.32
C GLY A 380 0.93 -4.08 -4.53
N GLU A 381 2.06 -4.75 -4.76
CA GLU A 381 3.28 -4.53 -3.97
C GLU A 381 4.12 -3.37 -4.54
N LYS A 382 4.82 -2.63 -3.67
CA LYS A 382 5.84 -1.63 -4.07
C LYS A 382 7.18 -2.27 -4.44
N TYR A 383 7.30 -3.58 -4.28
CA TYR A 383 8.53 -4.33 -4.50
C TYR A 383 8.24 -5.59 -5.31
N ALA A 384 9.18 -5.98 -6.15
CA ALA A 384 9.12 -7.24 -6.86
C ALA A 384 10.53 -7.80 -7.03
N THR A 385 10.68 -9.12 -7.05
CA THR A 385 11.96 -9.77 -7.33
C THR A 385 11.84 -10.68 -8.54
N ALA A 386 12.86 -10.66 -9.39
CA ALA A 386 12.97 -11.59 -10.51
C ALA A 386 14.37 -12.20 -10.58
N LEU A 387 14.42 -13.47 -10.97
CA LEU A 387 15.67 -14.21 -11.21
C LEU A 387 16.22 -13.90 -12.59
N THR A 388 17.53 -13.67 -12.69
CA THR A 388 18.20 -13.57 -13.96
C THR A 388 18.24 -14.92 -14.68
N ASN A 389 17.93 -14.92 -15.97
CA ASN A 389 18.05 -16.09 -16.84
C ASN A 389 19.52 -16.42 -17.16
N SER A 390 19.78 -17.38 -18.04
CA SER A 390 21.14 -17.76 -18.44
C SER A 390 21.94 -16.65 -19.14
N SER A 391 21.28 -15.62 -19.70
CA SER A 391 21.96 -14.43 -20.23
C SER A 391 22.19 -13.36 -19.19
N GLY A 392 21.78 -13.57 -17.93
CA GLY A 392 21.92 -12.60 -16.86
C GLY A 392 20.82 -11.54 -16.80
N THR A 393 19.72 -11.72 -17.54
CA THR A 393 18.62 -10.74 -17.59
C THR A 393 17.46 -11.16 -16.69
N ALA A 394 17.00 -10.25 -15.85
CA ALA A 394 15.80 -10.35 -15.04
C ALA A 394 14.75 -9.35 -15.55
N VAL A 395 13.52 -9.81 -15.76
CA VAL A 395 12.40 -8.96 -16.20
C VAL A 395 11.47 -8.76 -15.00
N ALA A 396 11.19 -7.51 -14.66
CA ALA A 396 10.26 -7.19 -13.58
C ALA A 396 8.82 -7.60 -13.93
N PRO A 397 7.98 -7.91 -12.92
CA PRO A 397 6.52 -7.92 -13.11
C PRO A 397 6.02 -6.61 -13.73
N ALA A 398 4.84 -6.65 -14.36
CA ALA A 398 4.27 -5.44 -14.93
C ALA A 398 3.93 -4.43 -13.82
N LEU A 399 4.10 -3.15 -14.12
CA LEU A 399 3.62 -2.07 -13.27
C LEU A 399 2.16 -1.76 -13.59
N GLN A 400 1.41 -1.39 -12.56
CA GLN A 400 0.03 -0.94 -12.62
C GLN A 400 0.00 0.50 -12.11
N ALA A 401 -0.32 1.46 -12.99
CA ALA A 401 -0.49 2.85 -12.56
C ALA A 401 -1.71 2.95 -11.65
N GLY A 402 -1.59 3.76 -10.59
CA GLY A 402 -2.75 4.26 -9.87
C GLY A 402 -3.23 5.58 -10.48
N GLU A 403 -3.91 6.39 -9.69
CA GLU A 403 -4.50 7.67 -10.10
C GLU A 403 -3.54 8.86 -9.88
N GLU A 404 -2.48 8.71 -9.08
CA GLU A 404 -1.48 9.77 -8.88
C GLU A 404 -0.59 9.95 -10.12
N THR A 405 -0.81 11.05 -10.84
CA THR A 405 0.00 11.41 -12.00
C THR A 405 1.37 11.98 -11.59
N GLY A 406 2.42 11.66 -12.34
CA GLY A 406 3.76 12.18 -12.08
C GLY A 406 4.88 11.25 -12.53
N GLU A 407 6.11 11.68 -12.27
CA GLU A 407 7.31 10.85 -12.46
C GLU A 407 7.72 10.18 -11.15
N PHE A 408 8.14 8.92 -11.24
CA PHE A 408 8.69 8.16 -10.12
C PHE A 408 9.86 7.28 -10.60
N ILE A 409 10.57 6.68 -9.64
CA ILE A 409 11.72 5.82 -9.93
C ILE A 409 11.38 4.38 -9.59
N VAL A 410 11.79 3.44 -10.43
CA VAL A 410 11.93 2.04 -10.06
C VAL A 410 13.40 1.70 -9.95
N ARG A 411 13.86 1.34 -8.76
CA ARG A 411 15.26 1.02 -8.46
C ARG A 411 15.47 -0.49 -8.47
N ALA A 412 16.36 -0.98 -9.33
CA ALA A 412 16.84 -2.36 -9.34
C ALA A 412 18.09 -2.53 -8.47
N THR A 413 18.10 -3.57 -7.63
CA THR A 413 19.20 -3.92 -6.72
C THR A 413 19.46 -5.43 -6.72
N VAL A 414 20.69 -5.84 -6.40
CA VAL A 414 21.03 -7.26 -6.25
C VAL A 414 20.75 -7.72 -4.82
N VAL A 415 19.93 -8.75 -4.67
CA VAL A 415 19.65 -9.34 -3.34
C VAL A 415 20.90 -10.08 -2.84
N GLY A 416 21.28 -9.86 -1.59
CA GLY A 416 22.44 -10.50 -0.95
C GLY A 416 23.80 -9.92 -1.34
N ARG A 417 23.85 -8.79 -2.07
CA ARG A 417 25.11 -8.13 -2.42
C ARG A 417 24.97 -6.61 -2.57
N SER A 418 25.81 -5.89 -1.84
CA SER A 418 25.86 -4.41 -1.90
C SER A 418 26.71 -3.93 -3.09
N ILE A 419 26.03 -3.54 -4.16
CA ILE A 419 26.57 -2.78 -5.29
C ILE A 419 25.64 -1.60 -5.61
N SER A 420 26.07 -0.69 -6.48
CA SER A 420 25.19 0.38 -6.97
C SER A 420 23.94 -0.19 -7.64
N GLY A 421 22.77 0.34 -7.26
CA GLY A 421 21.51 0.04 -7.94
C GLY A 421 21.42 0.74 -9.29
N LEU A 422 20.42 0.34 -10.08
CA LEU A 422 20.08 0.93 -11.37
C LEU A 422 18.67 1.52 -11.31
N ASP A 423 18.52 2.78 -11.67
CA ASP A 423 17.26 3.52 -11.56
C ASP A 423 16.59 3.65 -12.94
N TYR A 424 15.30 3.35 -12.99
CA TYR A 424 14.45 3.51 -14.17
C TYR A 424 13.42 4.61 -13.89
N THR A 425 13.32 5.60 -14.77
CA THR A 425 12.28 6.63 -14.69
C THR A 425 11.00 6.14 -15.37
N ALA A 426 9.88 6.25 -14.65
CA ALA A 426 8.56 5.94 -15.16
C ALA A 426 7.62 7.14 -14.95
N THR A 427 6.60 7.24 -15.79
CA THR A 427 5.64 8.36 -15.76
C THR A 427 4.20 7.88 -15.84
N VAL A 428 3.37 8.31 -14.88
CA VAL A 428 1.91 8.22 -14.97
C VAL A 428 1.38 9.53 -15.54
N THR A 429 0.65 9.47 -16.65
CA THR A 429 -0.01 10.63 -17.27
C THR A 429 -1.47 10.72 -16.86
N GLU A 430 -2.05 11.93 -16.89
CA GLU A 430 -3.49 12.11 -16.67
C GLU A 430 -4.34 11.29 -17.66
N ARG A 431 -5.56 10.95 -17.24
CA ARG A 431 -6.59 10.37 -18.11
C ARG A 431 -6.89 11.30 -19.26
N ALA A 432 -6.99 10.74 -20.47
CA ALA A 432 -7.06 11.50 -21.70
C ALA A 432 -8.22 11.03 -22.59
N ALA A 433 -8.86 11.97 -23.28
CA ALA A 433 -9.74 11.69 -24.42
C ALA A 433 -9.23 12.44 -25.66
N ASP A 434 -9.30 11.77 -26.81
CA ASP A 434 -8.94 12.36 -28.11
C ASP A 434 -10.17 12.74 -28.95
N THR A 435 -11.34 12.24 -28.56
CA THR A 435 -12.59 12.46 -29.28
C THR A 435 -13.73 12.72 -28.30
N LEU A 436 -14.61 13.66 -28.68
CA LEU A 436 -15.88 13.94 -28.02
C LEU A 436 -17.01 13.94 -29.05
N ALA A 437 -18.12 13.28 -28.74
CA ALA A 437 -19.32 13.28 -29.58
C ALA A 437 -20.58 13.49 -28.75
N ARG A 438 -21.55 14.27 -29.27
CA ARG A 438 -22.86 14.37 -28.61
C ARG A 438 -23.56 13.01 -28.66
N THR A 439 -24.26 12.65 -27.58
CA THR A 439 -25.07 11.43 -27.55
C THR A 439 -26.38 11.58 -28.30
N THR A 440 -26.82 12.82 -28.52
CA THR A 440 -28.04 13.17 -29.26
C THR A 440 -27.78 14.26 -30.29
N GLU A 441 -28.48 14.19 -31.43
CA GLU A 441 -28.47 15.24 -32.46
C GLU A 441 -29.57 16.29 -32.25
N THR A 442 -30.39 16.15 -31.19
CA THR A 442 -31.48 17.07 -30.88
C THR A 442 -30.95 18.51 -30.77
N ALA A 443 -31.60 19.43 -31.47
CA ALA A 443 -31.26 20.85 -31.40
C ALA A 443 -31.49 21.37 -29.97
N LEU A 444 -30.49 22.09 -29.45
CA LEU A 444 -30.56 22.68 -28.12
C LEU A 444 -31.10 24.10 -28.24
N THR A 445 -32.39 24.26 -27.96
CA THR A 445 -33.10 25.54 -28.10
C THR A 445 -33.85 25.91 -26.83
N CYS A 446 -33.92 27.19 -26.51
CA CYS A 446 -34.79 27.72 -25.45
C CYS A 446 -35.35 29.11 -25.79
N THR A 447 -36.36 29.54 -25.02
CA THR A 447 -36.87 30.92 -25.07
C THR A 447 -36.01 31.86 -24.20
N PRO A 448 -35.97 33.18 -24.49
CA PRO A 448 -35.31 34.16 -23.63
C PRO A 448 -35.77 34.06 -22.17
N GLY A 449 -34.83 34.12 -21.23
CA GLY A 449 -35.10 33.95 -19.80
C GLY A 449 -35.52 32.52 -19.39
N GLY A 450 -35.52 31.58 -20.33
CA GLY A 450 -36.01 30.21 -20.16
C GLY A 450 -34.92 29.21 -19.78
N GLU A 451 -35.32 27.94 -19.84
CA GLU A 451 -34.48 26.79 -19.53
C GLU A 451 -34.42 25.87 -20.74
N PHE A 452 -33.25 25.29 -21.01
CA PHE A 452 -33.11 24.28 -22.06
C PHE A 452 -33.77 22.97 -21.60
N ALA A 453 -34.62 22.40 -22.45
CA ALA A 453 -35.34 21.17 -22.13
C ALA A 453 -34.40 19.96 -22.00
N GLU A 454 -33.42 19.89 -22.90
CA GLU A 454 -32.41 18.83 -22.94
C GLU A 454 -31.12 19.27 -22.25
N GLN A 455 -30.48 18.34 -21.54
CA GLN A 455 -29.12 18.55 -21.05
C GLN A 455 -28.11 18.20 -22.13
N VAL A 456 -26.95 18.86 -22.06
CA VAL A 456 -25.82 18.50 -22.91
C VAL A 456 -25.19 17.24 -22.33
N GLU A 457 -25.13 16.19 -23.16
CA GLU A 457 -24.44 14.95 -22.83
C GLU A 457 -23.53 14.59 -24.00
N VAL A 458 -22.29 14.23 -23.67
CA VAL A 458 -21.25 13.90 -24.64
C VAL A 458 -20.54 12.63 -24.22
N LYS A 459 -20.14 11.82 -25.21
CA LYS A 459 -19.31 10.64 -25.02
C LYS A 459 -17.87 10.96 -25.39
N ALA A 460 -16.96 10.69 -24.46
CA ALA A 460 -15.53 10.75 -24.64
C ALA A 460 -14.97 9.38 -25.02
N THR A 461 -14.03 9.38 -25.95
CA THR A 461 -13.25 8.18 -26.30
C THR A 461 -11.78 8.54 -26.45
N TYR A 462 -10.93 7.54 -26.23
CA TYR A 462 -9.49 7.61 -26.47
C TYR A 462 -9.07 6.44 -27.34
N LYS A 463 -8.51 6.71 -28.52
CA LYS A 463 -8.14 5.68 -29.51
C LYS A 463 -9.28 4.70 -29.83
N GLY A 464 -10.52 5.18 -29.77
CA GLY A 464 -11.74 4.39 -30.04
C GLY A 464 -12.27 3.56 -28.87
N ALA A 465 -11.59 3.53 -27.71
CA ALA A 465 -12.11 2.95 -26.47
C ALA A 465 -12.85 4.00 -25.63
N VAL A 466 -13.72 3.54 -24.72
CA VAL A 466 -14.33 4.41 -23.70
C VAL A 466 -13.22 5.09 -22.90
N ALA A 467 -13.36 6.39 -22.65
CA ALA A 467 -12.42 7.16 -21.84
C ALA A 467 -13.14 7.65 -20.57
N ASP A 468 -12.98 6.92 -19.48
CA ASP A 468 -13.55 7.21 -18.16
C ASP A 468 -12.62 8.08 -17.29
N GLY A 469 -13.19 8.82 -16.35
CA GLY A 469 -12.45 9.68 -15.42
C GLY A 469 -11.66 10.81 -16.10
N VAL A 470 -11.99 11.17 -17.34
CA VAL A 470 -11.29 12.22 -18.08
C VAL A 470 -11.77 13.58 -17.62
N ALA A 471 -10.85 14.39 -17.09
CA ALA A 471 -11.12 15.76 -16.70
C ALA A 471 -11.55 16.61 -17.91
N ALA A 472 -12.55 17.46 -17.70
CA ALA A 472 -13.13 18.31 -18.72
C ALA A 472 -13.44 19.73 -18.21
N THR A 473 -13.52 20.65 -19.16
CA THR A 473 -14.00 22.03 -18.95
C THR A 473 -15.04 22.36 -20.01
N ALA A 474 -16.10 23.04 -19.60
CA ALA A 474 -17.15 23.49 -20.51
C ALA A 474 -17.31 25.01 -20.39
N THR A 475 -17.07 25.74 -21.49
CA THR A 475 -17.11 27.21 -21.51
C THR A 475 -18.04 27.70 -22.60
N LEU A 476 -18.96 28.61 -22.27
CA LEU A 476 -19.67 29.38 -23.27
C LEU A 476 -18.70 30.42 -23.86
N ILE A 477 -18.30 30.25 -25.11
CA ILE A 477 -17.31 31.09 -25.77
C ILE A 477 -17.96 32.18 -26.64
N LYS A 478 -17.22 33.24 -26.93
CA LYS A 478 -17.71 34.34 -27.78
C LYS A 478 -17.88 33.93 -29.24
N SER A 479 -16.93 33.17 -29.77
CA SER A 479 -16.98 32.63 -31.14
C SER A 479 -16.01 31.46 -31.29
N ALA A 480 -16.05 30.74 -32.41
CA ALA A 480 -15.10 29.66 -32.69
C ALA A 480 -13.63 30.13 -32.71
N ASP A 481 -13.39 31.38 -33.12
CA ASP A 481 -12.06 32.00 -33.19
C ASP A 481 -11.66 32.76 -31.91
N ASP A 482 -12.65 33.12 -31.07
CA ASP A 482 -12.43 33.78 -29.77
C ASP A 482 -12.88 32.86 -28.62
N PRO A 483 -11.94 32.08 -28.05
CA PRO A 483 -12.21 31.11 -27.00
C PRO A 483 -12.56 31.73 -25.64
N THR A 484 -12.56 33.06 -25.52
CA THR A 484 -12.84 33.72 -24.24
C THR A 484 -14.30 33.59 -23.86
N GLU A 485 -14.56 33.58 -22.55
CA GLU A 485 -15.90 33.45 -22.00
C GLU A 485 -16.83 34.55 -22.54
N ASN A 486 -18.03 34.12 -22.94
CA ASN A 486 -19.12 35.00 -23.37
C ASN A 486 -19.78 35.64 -22.14
N ASP A 487 -20.18 36.90 -22.22
CA ASP A 487 -20.82 37.61 -21.11
C ASP A 487 -22.36 37.59 -21.18
N LYS A 488 -22.93 37.03 -22.25
CA LYS A 488 -24.37 37.01 -22.55
C LYS A 488 -24.85 35.64 -23.02
N GLY A 489 -26.17 35.44 -22.95
CA GLY A 489 -26.84 34.25 -23.43
C GLY A 489 -26.83 33.12 -22.41
N PRO A 490 -26.72 31.86 -22.86
CA PRO A 490 -26.81 30.70 -21.99
C PRO A 490 -25.84 30.72 -20.80
N TYR A 491 -26.21 30.05 -19.73
CA TYR A 491 -25.40 29.91 -18.52
C TYR A 491 -25.80 28.67 -17.73
N PHE A 492 -24.87 28.18 -16.91
CA PHE A 492 -25.12 27.17 -15.88
C PHE A 492 -25.29 27.83 -14.52
N LYS A 493 -25.83 27.10 -13.55
CA LYS A 493 -25.87 27.54 -12.15
C LYS A 493 -24.79 26.80 -11.37
N ASP A 494 -24.01 27.53 -10.58
CA ASP A 494 -23.14 26.96 -9.56
C ASP A 494 -23.94 26.41 -8.36
N ALA A 495 -23.24 25.87 -7.36
CA ALA A 495 -23.86 25.29 -6.16
C ALA A 495 -24.71 26.31 -5.38
N GLU A 496 -24.38 27.60 -5.47
CA GLU A 496 -25.10 28.71 -4.85
C GLU A 496 -26.25 29.24 -5.73
N GLY A 497 -26.45 28.66 -6.92
CA GLY A 497 -27.49 29.06 -7.87
C GLY A 497 -27.15 30.29 -8.71
N LYS A 498 -25.91 30.79 -8.67
CA LYS A 498 -25.44 31.94 -9.42
C LYS A 498 -25.03 31.52 -10.84
N ALA A 499 -25.26 32.43 -11.78
CA ALA A 499 -24.92 32.21 -13.18
C ALA A 499 -23.40 32.12 -13.39
N VAL A 500 -22.96 31.02 -14.00
CA VAL A 500 -21.59 30.77 -14.45
C VAL A 500 -21.59 30.31 -15.90
N ARG A 501 -20.54 30.68 -16.64
CA ARG A 501 -20.40 30.34 -18.07
C ARG A 501 -19.18 29.48 -18.37
N THR A 502 -18.41 29.18 -17.34
CA THR A 502 -17.36 28.17 -17.35
C THR A 502 -17.61 27.20 -16.22
N LEU A 503 -17.61 25.91 -16.56
CA LEU A 503 -17.58 24.80 -15.61
C LEU A 503 -16.19 24.16 -15.65
N THR A 504 -15.64 23.93 -14.46
CA THR A 504 -14.37 23.25 -14.21
C THR A 504 -14.61 22.08 -13.26
N GLY A 505 -13.66 21.14 -13.17
CA GLY A 505 -13.81 19.97 -12.30
C GLY A 505 -14.91 19.02 -12.78
N LEU A 506 -15.16 19.02 -14.08
CA LEU A 506 -16.03 18.02 -14.71
C LEU A 506 -15.20 16.79 -15.02
N GLU A 507 -15.80 15.61 -14.91
CA GLU A 507 -15.17 14.34 -15.26
C GLU A 507 -16.19 13.45 -15.99
N THR A 508 -15.69 12.62 -16.91
CA THR A 508 -16.51 11.58 -17.55
C THR A 508 -16.73 10.42 -16.59
N ASP A 509 -17.90 9.81 -16.62
CA ASP A 509 -18.19 8.59 -15.86
C ASP A 509 -17.51 7.34 -16.43
N ALA A 510 -17.80 6.18 -15.83
CA ALA A 510 -17.26 4.87 -16.23
C ALA A 510 -17.63 4.45 -17.66
N ASP A 511 -18.69 5.02 -18.24
CA ASP A 511 -19.11 4.77 -19.63
C ASP A 511 -18.51 5.82 -20.61
N GLY A 512 -17.67 6.70 -20.09
CA GLY A 512 -17.06 7.83 -20.79
C GLY A 512 -18.08 8.92 -21.10
N LEU A 513 -19.21 8.98 -20.38
CA LEU A 513 -20.22 9.99 -20.57
C LEU A 513 -19.94 11.20 -19.68
N LEU A 514 -20.01 12.38 -20.27
CA LEU A 514 -20.00 13.64 -19.56
C LEU A 514 -21.36 14.30 -19.72
N LYS A 515 -22.11 14.37 -18.62
CA LYS A 515 -23.41 15.00 -18.54
C LYS A 515 -23.30 16.35 -17.85
N LEU A 516 -23.56 17.41 -18.60
CA LEU A 516 -23.47 18.76 -18.05
C LEU A 516 -24.72 19.11 -17.23
N PRO A 517 -24.58 19.99 -16.22
CA PRO A 517 -25.70 20.59 -15.53
C PRO A 517 -26.69 21.26 -16.48
N LYS A 518 -27.90 21.50 -15.97
CA LYS A 518 -28.95 22.14 -16.76
C LYS A 518 -28.55 23.55 -17.19
N LEU A 519 -28.85 23.87 -18.46
CA LEU A 519 -28.59 25.18 -19.05
C LEU A 519 -29.82 26.08 -18.94
N TYR A 520 -29.55 27.36 -18.68
CA TYR A 520 -30.52 28.44 -18.63
C TYR A 520 -30.11 29.51 -19.64
N ALA A 521 -31.03 30.39 -20.04
CA ALA A 521 -30.70 31.56 -20.85
C ALA A 521 -31.09 32.86 -20.14
N ASP A 522 -30.31 33.91 -20.39
CA ASP A 522 -30.74 35.28 -20.10
C ASP A 522 -31.69 35.79 -21.22
N ASP A 523 -31.99 37.08 -21.21
CA ASP A 523 -32.91 37.70 -22.18
C ASP A 523 -32.27 37.89 -23.59
N THR A 524 -31.00 37.54 -23.77
CA THR A 524 -30.26 37.73 -25.03
C THR A 524 -30.63 36.63 -26.02
N THR A 525 -31.25 37.01 -27.13
CA THR A 525 -31.50 36.11 -28.26
C THR A 525 -30.27 35.94 -29.13
N GLY A 526 -30.13 34.77 -29.76
CA GLY A 526 -29.02 34.49 -30.67
C GLY A 526 -28.62 33.03 -30.70
N THR A 527 -27.56 32.76 -31.47
CA THR A 527 -26.84 31.48 -31.44
C THR A 527 -25.56 31.68 -30.65
N PHE A 528 -25.30 30.76 -29.72
CA PHE A 528 -24.18 30.78 -28.80
C PHE A 528 -23.41 29.47 -28.91
N LEU A 529 -22.13 29.50 -28.56
CA LEU A 529 -21.25 28.33 -28.69
C LEU A 529 -20.80 27.87 -27.31
N LEU A 530 -21.15 26.64 -26.95
CA LEU A 530 -20.61 25.95 -25.80
C LEU A 530 -19.46 25.06 -26.26
N ARG A 531 -18.25 25.31 -25.76
CA ARG A 531 -17.08 24.51 -26.07
C ARG A 531 -16.67 23.67 -24.88
N ILE A 532 -16.51 22.38 -25.12
CA ILE A 532 -16.03 21.39 -24.16
C ILE A 532 -14.61 21.00 -24.56
N ASN A 533 -13.67 21.05 -23.62
CA ASN A 533 -12.31 20.56 -23.79
C ASN A 533 -12.01 19.51 -22.74
N THR A 534 -11.32 18.43 -23.10
CA THR A 534 -10.83 17.43 -22.15
C THR A 534 -9.32 17.46 -21.99
N ALA A 535 -8.84 16.89 -20.89
CA ALA A 535 -7.49 16.36 -20.81
C ALA A 535 -7.23 15.41 -22.01
N GLY A 536 -6.03 15.45 -22.58
CA GLY A 536 -5.72 14.74 -23.84
C GLY A 536 -6.05 15.49 -25.13
N GLY A 537 -6.78 16.62 -25.06
CA GLY A 537 -6.90 17.57 -26.17
C GLY A 537 -8.13 17.40 -27.07
N ALA A 538 -9.11 16.58 -26.72
CA ALA A 538 -10.39 16.57 -27.44
C ALA A 538 -11.13 17.90 -27.23
N THR A 539 -11.69 18.44 -28.32
CA THR A 539 -12.53 19.64 -28.29
C THR A 539 -13.82 19.39 -29.06
N LEU A 540 -14.95 19.74 -28.46
CA LEU A 540 -16.26 19.75 -29.11
C LEU A 540 -16.93 21.10 -28.91
N THR A 541 -17.44 21.71 -29.98
CA THR A 541 -18.23 22.94 -29.91
C THR A 541 -19.67 22.65 -30.29
N ILE A 542 -20.59 23.07 -29.44
CA ILE A 542 -22.02 22.80 -29.52
C ILE A 542 -22.76 24.13 -29.69
N GLU A 543 -23.62 24.21 -30.68
CA GLU A 543 -24.49 25.36 -30.89
C GLU A 543 -25.71 25.31 -29.95
N LEU A 544 -25.98 26.44 -29.31
CA LEU A 544 -27.13 26.68 -28.45
C LEU A 544 -27.93 27.86 -29.01
N THR A 545 -29.25 27.70 -29.19
CA THR A 545 -30.09 28.76 -29.75
C THR A 545 -31.06 29.30 -28.71
N VAL A 546 -31.06 30.62 -28.51
CA VAL A 546 -32.06 31.34 -27.71
C VAL A 546 -32.93 32.14 -28.67
N ALA A 547 -34.17 31.72 -28.86
CA ALA A 547 -35.09 32.33 -29.81
C ALA A 547 -36.49 32.51 -29.22
N ALA A 548 -37.18 33.58 -29.61
CA ALA A 548 -38.57 33.80 -29.20
C ALA A 548 -39.44 32.65 -29.74
N ALA A 549 -40.40 32.18 -28.92
CA ALA A 549 -41.36 31.18 -29.36
C ALA A 549 -42.10 31.68 -30.62
N GLU A 550 -42.18 30.85 -31.65
CA GLU A 550 -42.94 31.18 -32.85
C GLU A 550 -44.39 31.47 -32.44
N SER A 551 -44.89 32.65 -32.79
CA SER A 551 -46.30 32.97 -32.59
C SER A 551 -47.15 31.99 -33.41
N PRO A 552 -48.17 31.34 -32.83
CA PRO A 552 -49.02 30.45 -33.60
C PRO A 552 -49.65 31.26 -34.74
N SER A 553 -49.45 30.81 -35.98
CA SER A 553 -50.05 31.43 -37.15
C SER A 553 -51.57 31.57 -36.93
N PRO A 554 -52.17 32.74 -37.20
CA PRO A 554 -53.62 32.91 -37.01
C PRO A 554 -54.37 31.96 -37.94
N THR A 555 -55.17 31.07 -37.35
CA THR A 555 -56.11 30.19 -38.05
C THR A 555 -56.98 31.04 -38.99
N PRO A 556 -57.10 30.71 -40.29
CA PRO A 556 -57.96 31.48 -41.19
C PRO A 556 -59.41 31.36 -40.72
N SER A 557 -59.99 32.51 -40.39
CA SER A 557 -61.38 32.66 -39.94
C SER A 557 -62.34 32.15 -41.02
N ALA A 558 -63.20 31.19 -40.67
CA ALA A 558 -64.19 30.64 -41.58
C ALA A 558 -65.18 31.72 -42.03
N SER A 559 -65.30 31.94 -43.34
CA SER A 559 -66.35 32.75 -43.94
C SER A 559 -67.74 32.17 -43.61
N PRO A 560 -68.72 32.99 -43.21
CA PRO A 560 -70.09 32.55 -43.09
C PRO A 560 -70.69 32.43 -44.50
N SER A 561 -71.11 31.23 -44.89
CA SER A 561 -71.99 31.04 -46.05
C SER A 561 -73.43 31.38 -45.66
N ALA A 562 -74.08 32.14 -46.55
CA ALA A 562 -75.44 32.67 -46.46
C ALA A 562 -76.54 31.63 -46.63
#